data_AF-A0A2N8Z9H5-F1
#
_entry.id   AF-A0A2N8Z9H5-F1
#
_cell.length_a   1.000
_cell.length_b   1.000
_cell.length_c   1.000
_cell.angle_alpha   90.00
_cell.angle_beta   90.00
_cell.angle_gamma   90.00
#
_symmetry.space_group_name_H-M   'P 1'
#
loop_
_entity.id
_entity.type
_entity.pdbx_description
1 polymer ?
#
loop_
_entity_poly.entity_id
_entity_poly.type
_entity_poly.pdbx_seq_one_letter_code
_entity_poly.pdbx_strand_id
1 'polypeptide(L)'
;MIRNNVGKLLMVVCFGLLITIGSSINEEHLMLCVMEVDLFGASPSQCLWVIEAFGPSKELLNTVKNDWTLVGILSFTSPEVLAMAQLFIDHGIDVNAPQIVLDRKLLPIHSSILSGELEAFNLLIENGADILLVGEVSHGNALQFAYLLQDINPVGVREEMIAVMEALD
;
A
#
# COMPACT_ATOMS: atom_id res chain seq x y z
N MET A 1 -38.02 8.93 35.64
CA MET A 1 -37.66 7.62 35.04
C MET A 1 -37.66 7.59 33.50
N ILE A 2 -38.15 8.63 32.81
CA ILE A 2 -38.30 8.65 31.33
C ILE A 2 -37.01 9.11 30.59
N ARG A 3 -36.15 9.93 31.22
CA ARG A 3 -34.95 10.52 30.60
C ARG A 3 -33.86 9.50 30.21
N ASN A 4 -33.73 8.39 30.94
CA ASN A 4 -32.76 7.33 30.62
C ASN A 4 -33.18 6.44 29.45
N ASN A 5 -34.49 6.32 29.20
CA ASN A 5 -34.99 5.52 28.09
C ASN A 5 -34.95 6.29 26.78
N VAL A 6 -35.16 7.61 26.81
CA VAL A 6 -35.00 8.48 25.64
C VAL A 6 -33.55 8.53 25.17
N GLY A 7 -32.57 8.62 26.10
CA GLY A 7 -31.14 8.58 25.74
C GLY A 7 -30.68 7.24 25.18
N LYS A 8 -31.16 6.12 25.73
CA LYS A 8 -30.90 4.78 25.18
C LYS A 8 -31.59 4.55 23.84
N LEU A 9 -32.82 5.06 23.67
CA LEU A 9 -33.56 4.99 22.42
C LEU A 9 -32.90 5.83 21.33
N LEU A 10 -32.42 7.05 21.65
CA LEU A 10 -31.62 7.88 20.73
C LEU A 10 -30.32 7.19 20.33
N MET A 11 -29.63 6.52 21.26
CA MET A 11 -28.38 5.81 20.95
C MET A 11 -28.64 4.59 20.04
N VAL A 12 -29.71 3.82 20.29
CA VAL A 12 -30.12 2.67 19.47
C VAL A 12 -30.64 3.11 18.10
N VAL A 13 -31.34 4.24 18.02
CA VAL A 13 -31.82 4.82 16.76
C VAL A 13 -30.65 5.40 15.96
N CYS A 14 -29.63 5.99 16.59
CA CYS A 14 -28.41 6.41 15.89
C CYS A 14 -27.59 5.20 15.39
N PHE A 15 -27.43 4.14 16.18
CA PHE A 15 -26.81 2.89 15.73
C PHE A 15 -27.60 2.24 14.58
N GLY A 16 -28.93 2.21 14.69
CA GLY A 16 -29.82 1.69 13.66
C GLY A 16 -29.84 2.51 12.38
N LEU A 17 -29.77 3.84 12.48
CA LEU A 17 -29.70 4.75 11.33
C LEU A 17 -28.34 4.70 10.63
N LEU A 18 -27.24 4.55 11.38
CA LEU A 18 -25.90 4.31 10.83
C LEU A 18 -25.83 2.98 10.07
N ILE A 19 -26.53 1.95 10.55
CA ILE A 19 -26.67 0.66 9.84
C ILE A 19 -27.45 0.81 8.52
N THR A 20 -28.39 1.77 8.42
CA THR A 20 -29.25 1.93 7.23
C THR A 20 -28.75 2.91 6.18
N ILE A 21 -27.71 3.73 6.45
CA ILE A 21 -27.14 4.66 5.47
C ILE A 21 -25.97 4.03 4.69
N GLY A 22 -25.36 2.96 5.21
CA GLY A 22 -24.17 2.36 4.62
C GLY A 22 -24.46 1.43 3.44
N SER A 23 -23.89 1.72 2.28
CA SER A 23 -23.06 0.68 1.66
C SER A 23 -22.15 0.15 2.77
N SER A 24 -22.29 -1.11 3.15
CA SER A 24 -21.50 -1.72 4.23
C SER A 24 -20.03 -1.33 4.06
N ILE A 25 -19.48 -0.53 4.98
CA ILE A 25 -18.05 -0.18 4.96
C ILE A 25 -17.30 -1.52 4.97
N ASN A 26 -16.56 -1.77 3.91
CA ASN A 26 -15.73 -2.96 3.76
C ASN A 26 -14.26 -2.57 3.95
N GLU A 27 -13.38 -3.56 3.94
CA GLU A 27 -11.95 -3.33 4.17
C GLU A 27 -11.29 -2.50 3.07
N GLU A 28 -11.84 -2.50 1.84
CA GLU A 28 -11.34 -1.65 0.77
C GLU A 28 -11.56 -0.16 1.09
N HIS A 29 -12.71 0.21 1.67
CA HIS A 29 -12.92 1.58 2.13
C HIS A 29 -11.96 1.95 3.28
N LEU A 30 -11.64 1.02 4.16
CA LEU A 30 -10.65 1.24 5.21
C LEU A 30 -9.25 1.42 4.62
N MET A 31 -8.86 0.59 3.65
CA MET A 31 -7.59 0.71 2.94
C MET A 31 -7.47 2.05 2.20
N LEU A 32 -8.53 2.47 1.51
CA LEU A 32 -8.60 3.79 0.88
C LEU A 32 -8.48 4.93 1.89
N CYS A 33 -9.09 4.78 3.07
CA CYS A 33 -8.94 5.74 4.15
C CYS A 33 -7.51 5.85 4.68
N VAL A 34 -6.76 4.74 4.72
CA VAL A 34 -5.31 4.77 5.00
C VAL A 34 -4.55 5.59 3.94
N MET A 35 -5.02 5.57 2.69
CA MET A 35 -4.49 6.37 1.58
C MET A 35 -5.10 7.79 1.51
N GLU A 36 -5.56 8.32 2.66
CA GLU A 36 -6.11 9.67 2.84
C GLU A 36 -7.45 9.96 2.12
N VAL A 37 -8.19 8.93 1.70
CA VAL A 37 -9.57 9.12 1.23
C VAL A 37 -10.51 9.31 2.42
N ASP A 38 -11.25 10.43 2.47
CA ASP A 38 -12.14 10.72 3.60
C ASP A 38 -13.19 9.61 3.83
N LEU A 39 -13.19 9.06 5.04
CA LEU A 39 -14.16 8.08 5.52
C LEU A 39 -14.84 8.60 6.78
N PHE A 40 -15.81 9.49 6.58
CA PHE A 40 -16.60 10.10 7.67
C PHE A 40 -15.74 10.77 8.76
N GLY A 41 -14.62 11.39 8.37
CA GLY A 41 -13.69 12.04 9.30
C GLY A 41 -12.78 11.09 10.09
N ALA A 42 -12.71 9.81 9.73
CA ALA A 42 -11.70 8.90 10.26
C ALA A 42 -10.30 9.30 9.77
N SER A 43 -9.30 9.21 10.63
CA SER A 43 -7.90 9.43 10.23
C SER A 43 -7.30 8.17 9.59
N PRO A 44 -6.26 8.30 8.75
CA PRO A 44 -5.53 7.15 8.19
C PRO A 44 -5.12 6.12 9.26
N SER A 45 -4.58 6.59 10.38
CA SER A 45 -4.14 5.72 11.49
C SER A 45 -5.31 5.00 12.19
N GLN A 46 -6.50 5.61 12.24
CA GLN A 46 -7.70 4.92 12.76
C GLN A 46 -8.16 3.82 11.82
N CYS A 47 -8.11 4.07 10.51
CA CYS A 47 -8.48 3.08 9.50
C CYS A 47 -7.48 1.92 9.45
N LEU A 48 -6.17 2.21 9.53
CA LEU A 48 -5.12 1.21 9.62
C LEU A 48 -5.29 0.33 10.85
N TRP A 49 -5.54 0.94 12.01
CA TRP A 49 -5.74 0.21 13.26
C TRP A 49 -6.86 -0.84 13.16
N VAL A 50 -7.94 -0.56 12.43
CA VAL A 50 -9.02 -1.54 12.22
C VAL A 50 -8.51 -2.74 11.42
N ILE A 51 -7.77 -2.51 10.34
CA ILE A 51 -7.21 -3.60 9.51
C ILE A 51 -6.19 -4.42 10.32
N GLU A 52 -5.33 -3.77 11.11
CA GLU A 52 -4.36 -4.44 11.97
C GLU A 52 -5.02 -5.28 13.07
N ALA A 53 -6.07 -4.74 13.71
CA ALA A 53 -6.73 -5.39 14.84
C ALA A 53 -7.43 -6.69 14.45
N PHE A 54 -7.98 -6.77 13.23
CA PHE A 54 -8.71 -7.95 12.74
C PHE A 54 -7.91 -8.79 11.76
N GLY A 55 -6.82 -8.24 11.20
CA GLY A 55 -6.09 -8.80 10.07
C GLY A 55 -6.84 -8.61 8.75
N PRO A 56 -6.14 -8.44 7.62
CA PRO A 56 -6.78 -8.28 6.32
C PRO A 56 -7.47 -9.58 5.90
N SER A 57 -8.72 -9.48 5.45
CA SER A 57 -9.41 -10.66 4.93
C SER A 57 -8.80 -11.14 3.61
N LYS A 58 -9.14 -12.39 3.25
CA LYS A 58 -8.78 -12.95 1.93
C LYS A 58 -9.38 -12.16 0.77
N GLU A 59 -10.53 -11.53 0.98
CA GLU A 59 -11.17 -10.70 -0.05
C GLU A 59 -10.31 -9.47 -0.31
N LEU A 60 -9.95 -8.74 0.75
CA LEU A 60 -9.04 -7.59 0.64
C LEU A 60 -7.71 -7.96 -0.01
N LEU A 61 -7.07 -9.05 0.44
CA LEU A 61 -5.79 -9.49 -0.14
C LEU A 61 -5.92 -9.82 -1.64
N ASN A 62 -7.06 -10.35 -2.09
CA ASN A 62 -7.32 -10.58 -3.51
C ASN A 62 -7.54 -9.26 -4.26
N THR A 63 -8.28 -8.31 -3.70
CA THR A 63 -8.44 -6.96 -4.26
C THR A 63 -7.07 -6.29 -4.41
N VAL A 64 -6.21 -6.40 -3.40
CA VAL A 64 -4.84 -5.86 -3.48
C VAL A 64 -4.04 -6.56 -4.57
N LYS A 65 -4.11 -7.89 -4.70
CA LYS A 65 -3.34 -8.62 -5.72
C LYS A 65 -3.76 -8.30 -7.15
N ASN A 66 -5.05 -8.08 -7.39
CA ASN A 66 -5.60 -8.02 -8.74
C ASN A 66 -5.96 -6.60 -9.21
N ASP A 67 -6.40 -5.74 -8.29
CA ASP A 67 -6.96 -4.43 -8.64
C ASP A 67 -6.03 -3.28 -8.23
N TRP A 68 -5.61 -3.23 -6.96
CA TRP A 68 -4.77 -2.14 -6.46
C TRP A 68 -3.29 -2.33 -6.74
N THR A 69 -2.80 -3.57 -6.63
CA THR A 69 -1.39 -3.96 -6.68
C THR A 69 -0.55 -3.35 -5.54
N LEU A 70 0.49 -4.05 -5.09
CA LEU A 70 1.50 -3.51 -4.19
C LEU A 70 2.19 -2.26 -4.79
N VAL A 71 2.39 -2.24 -6.11
CA VAL A 71 2.90 -1.06 -6.83
C VAL A 71 1.98 0.14 -6.66
N GLY A 72 0.67 -0.05 -6.83
CA GLY A 72 -0.30 1.03 -6.69
C GLY A 72 -0.41 1.55 -5.26
N ILE A 73 -0.35 0.67 -4.26
CA ILE A 73 -0.35 1.06 -2.85
C ILE A 73 0.91 1.87 -2.51
N LEU A 74 2.09 1.38 -2.91
CA LEU A 74 3.37 2.03 -2.61
C LEU A 74 3.60 3.34 -3.37
N SER A 75 2.67 3.74 -4.23
CA SER A 75 2.67 5.07 -4.87
C SER A 75 2.21 6.19 -3.92
N PHE A 76 1.70 5.84 -2.73
CA PHE A 76 1.23 6.79 -1.70
C PHE A 76 2.13 6.65 -0.46
N THR A 77 3.30 7.26 -0.44
CA THR A 77 4.30 7.05 0.61
C THR A 77 4.01 7.84 1.88
N SER A 78 3.14 7.31 2.74
CA SER A 78 2.96 7.74 4.14
C SER A 78 3.38 6.64 5.12
N PRO A 79 3.69 6.97 6.38
CA PRO A 79 3.99 5.97 7.40
C PRO A 79 2.90 4.90 7.53
N GLU A 80 1.63 5.29 7.49
CA GLU A 80 0.49 4.37 7.56
C GLU A 80 0.38 3.47 6.33
N VAL A 81 0.63 4.01 5.12
CA VAL A 81 0.61 3.20 3.90
C VAL A 81 1.77 2.19 3.88
N LEU A 82 2.96 2.57 4.33
CA LEU A 82 4.09 1.64 4.44
C LEU A 82 3.80 0.53 5.46
N ALA A 83 3.19 0.86 6.61
CA ALA A 83 2.76 -0.13 7.59
C ALA A 83 1.68 -1.07 7.04
N MET A 84 0.72 -0.53 6.28
CA MET A 84 -0.30 -1.33 5.60
C MET A 84 0.30 -2.24 4.52
N ALA A 85 1.27 -1.75 3.74
CA ALA A 85 1.98 -2.54 2.75
C ALA A 85 2.77 -3.67 3.40
N GLN A 86 3.47 -3.40 4.51
CA GLN A 86 4.13 -4.43 5.32
C GLN A 86 3.13 -5.49 5.79
N LEU A 87 1.98 -5.07 6.34
CA LEU A 87 0.94 -5.97 6.78
C LEU A 87 0.46 -6.90 5.65
N PHE A 88 0.31 -6.38 4.43
CA PHE A 88 -0.08 -7.20 3.29
C PHE A 88 1.01 -8.17 2.84
N ILE A 89 2.28 -7.75 2.87
CA ILE A 89 3.44 -8.62 2.58
C ILE A 89 3.50 -9.76 3.59
N ASP A 90 3.33 -9.47 4.89
CA ASP A 90 3.28 -10.46 5.97
C ASP A 90 2.15 -11.49 5.76
N HIS A 91 1.08 -11.10 5.06
CA HIS A 91 -0.05 -11.94 4.70
C HIS A 91 0.06 -12.57 3.30
N GLY A 92 1.26 -12.60 2.72
CA GLY A 92 1.58 -13.36 1.52
C GLY A 92 1.28 -12.63 0.21
N ILE A 93 1.36 -11.30 0.20
CA ILE A 93 1.59 -10.55 -1.04
C ILE A 93 3.06 -10.70 -1.42
N ASP A 94 3.30 -11.21 -2.63
CA ASP A 94 4.65 -11.46 -3.15
C ASP A 94 5.28 -10.15 -3.64
N VAL A 95 6.38 -9.75 -3.00
CA VAL A 95 7.16 -8.55 -3.34
C VAL A 95 7.85 -8.64 -4.70
N ASN A 96 7.98 -9.85 -5.26
CA ASN A 96 8.63 -10.12 -6.54
C ASN A 96 7.63 -10.38 -7.67
N ALA A 97 6.33 -10.42 -7.38
CA ALA A 97 5.33 -10.67 -8.40
C ALA A 97 5.20 -9.44 -9.34
N PRO A 98 5.35 -9.62 -10.66
CA PRO A 98 5.10 -8.56 -11.62
C PRO A 98 3.61 -8.21 -11.63
N GLN A 99 3.32 -6.92 -11.54
CA GLN A 99 1.96 -6.40 -11.41
C GLN A 99 1.59 -5.55 -12.61
N ILE A 100 0.32 -5.60 -13.00
CA ILE A 100 -0.17 -4.90 -14.18
C ILE A 100 -0.50 -3.46 -13.81
N VAL A 101 0.24 -2.52 -14.37
CA VAL A 101 0.02 -1.08 -14.24
C VAL A 101 -0.04 -0.50 -15.64
N LEU A 102 -1.17 0.12 -16.00
CA LEU A 102 -1.39 0.71 -17.35
C LEU A 102 -1.05 -0.27 -18.49
N ASP A 103 -1.56 -1.50 -18.41
CA ASP A 103 -1.33 -2.60 -19.36
C ASP A 103 0.14 -3.05 -19.49
N ARG A 104 1.00 -2.71 -18.53
CA ARG A 104 2.41 -3.12 -18.47
C ARG A 104 2.71 -3.91 -17.22
N LYS A 105 3.57 -4.92 -17.33
CA LYS A 105 4.12 -5.64 -16.17
C LYS A 105 5.25 -4.84 -15.56
N LEU A 106 5.09 -4.48 -14.30
CA LEU A 106 6.10 -3.79 -13.51
C LEU A 106 6.38 -4.58 -12.24
N LEU A 107 7.66 -4.79 -11.93
CA LEU A 107 8.07 -5.35 -10.65
C LEU A 107 8.03 -4.23 -9.60
N PRO A 108 7.62 -4.52 -8.35
CA PRO A 108 7.56 -3.51 -7.28
C PRO A 108 8.84 -2.68 -7.14
N ILE A 109 10.00 -3.33 -7.16
CA ILE A 109 11.28 -2.65 -6.99
C ILE A 109 11.64 -1.74 -8.17
N HIS A 110 11.30 -2.11 -9.41
CA HIS A 110 11.50 -1.21 -10.56
C HIS A 110 10.57 -0.01 -10.48
N SER A 111 9.37 -0.16 -9.93
CA SER A 111 8.45 0.97 -9.75
C SER A 111 8.98 1.98 -8.73
N SER A 112 9.49 1.54 -7.58
CA SER A 112 10.03 2.47 -6.58
C SER A 112 11.24 3.22 -7.10
N ILE A 113 12.11 2.56 -7.88
CA ILE A 113 13.25 3.20 -8.58
C ILE A 113 12.78 4.23 -9.61
N LEU A 114 11.74 3.90 -10.39
CA LEU A 114 11.17 4.81 -11.39
C LEU A 114 10.58 6.07 -10.74
N SER A 115 9.82 5.87 -9.66
CA SER A 115 9.15 6.95 -8.93
C SER A 115 10.08 7.73 -8.00
N GLY A 116 11.24 7.15 -7.64
CA GLY A 116 12.16 7.75 -6.67
C GLY A 116 11.67 7.65 -5.22
N GLU A 117 10.84 6.66 -4.92
CA GLU A 117 10.25 6.44 -3.59
C GLU A 117 11.20 5.58 -2.75
N LEU A 118 12.08 6.22 -1.98
CA LEU A 118 13.16 5.55 -1.23
C LEU A 118 12.62 4.64 -0.13
N GLU A 119 11.59 5.08 0.59
CA GLU A 119 11.00 4.32 1.68
C GLU A 119 10.30 3.06 1.17
N ALA A 120 9.58 3.16 0.04
CA ALA A 120 8.99 2.01 -0.63
C ALA A 120 10.08 1.05 -1.15
N PHE A 121 11.17 1.58 -1.71
CA PHE A 121 12.32 0.78 -2.13
C PHE A 121 12.95 0.02 -0.96
N ASN A 122 13.21 0.69 0.16
CA ASN A 122 13.79 0.05 1.35
C ASN A 122 12.85 -1.01 1.94
N LEU A 123 11.55 -0.73 2.03
CA LEU A 123 10.56 -1.72 2.46
C LEU A 123 10.62 -2.99 1.60
N LEU A 124 10.72 -2.84 0.28
CA LEU A 124 10.80 -3.97 -0.64
C LEU A 124 12.11 -4.77 -0.44
N ILE A 125 13.25 -4.10 -0.30
CA ILE A 125 14.55 -4.74 -0.03
C ILE A 125 14.52 -5.51 1.29
N GLU A 126 14.02 -4.89 2.36
CA GLU A 126 13.90 -5.49 3.70
C GLU A 126 13.03 -6.75 3.68
N ASN A 127 12.05 -6.81 2.77
CA ASN A 127 11.16 -7.95 2.57
C ASN A 127 11.62 -8.93 1.48
N GLY A 128 12.87 -8.85 1.04
CA GLY A 128 13.46 -9.84 0.13
C GLY A 128 13.11 -9.65 -1.34
N ALA A 129 12.94 -8.40 -1.79
CA ALA A 129 12.87 -8.10 -3.21
C ALA A 129 14.16 -8.56 -3.92
N ASP A 130 14.00 -9.34 -4.99
CA ASP A 130 15.09 -9.86 -5.81
C ASP A 130 15.52 -8.79 -6.81
N ILE A 131 16.65 -8.15 -6.51
CA ILE A 131 17.25 -7.09 -7.32
C ILE A 131 17.75 -7.58 -8.69
N LEU A 132 17.86 -8.90 -8.89
CA LEU A 132 18.35 -9.52 -10.12
C LEU A 132 17.23 -9.80 -11.14
N LEU A 133 15.96 -9.71 -10.74
CA LEU A 133 14.84 -9.89 -11.66
C LEU A 133 14.86 -8.81 -12.75
N VAL A 134 14.66 -9.22 -13.99
CA VAL A 134 14.63 -8.32 -15.14
C VAL A 134 13.20 -7.86 -15.39
N GLY A 135 12.96 -6.57 -15.28
CA GLY A 135 11.65 -5.98 -15.58
C GLY A 135 11.40 -5.90 -17.08
N GLU A 136 10.16 -6.16 -17.49
CA GLU A 136 9.76 -6.10 -18.92
C GLU A 136 9.92 -4.69 -19.48
N VAL A 137 9.50 -3.67 -18.72
CA VAL A 137 9.58 -2.26 -19.14
C VAL A 137 10.99 -1.70 -18.98
N SER A 138 11.71 -2.10 -17.92
CA SER A 138 13.05 -1.60 -17.61
C SER A 138 14.14 -2.20 -18.50
N HIS A 139 13.88 -3.37 -19.11
CA HIS A 139 14.85 -4.14 -19.92
C HIS A 139 16.15 -4.46 -19.17
N GLY A 140 16.11 -4.48 -17.83
CA GLY A 140 17.25 -4.72 -16.96
C GLY A 140 16.85 -5.05 -15.54
N ASN A 141 17.83 -5.50 -14.75
CA ASN A 141 17.64 -5.71 -13.31
C ASN A 141 17.53 -4.37 -12.56
N ALA A 142 17.29 -4.39 -11.25
CA ALA A 142 17.02 -3.17 -10.48
C ALA A 142 18.19 -2.17 -10.57
N LEU A 143 19.42 -2.64 -10.39
CA LEU A 143 20.63 -1.81 -10.46
C LEU A 143 20.87 -1.22 -11.85
N GLN A 144 20.76 -2.04 -12.90
CA GLN A 144 20.88 -1.60 -14.29
C GLN A 144 19.85 -0.52 -14.64
N PHE A 145 18.62 -0.69 -14.15
CA PHE A 145 17.55 0.27 -14.38
C PHE A 145 17.78 1.60 -13.64
N ALA A 146 18.29 1.55 -12.40
CA ALA A 146 18.62 2.74 -11.63
C ALA A 146 19.70 3.59 -12.32
N TYR A 147 20.77 2.96 -12.81
CA TYR A 147 21.81 3.67 -13.60
C TYR A 147 21.23 4.27 -14.89
N LEU A 148 20.44 3.51 -15.65
CA LEU A 148 19.80 4.00 -16.87
C LEU A 148 18.99 5.28 -16.60
N LEU A 149 18.18 5.28 -15.53
CA LEU A 149 17.41 6.46 -15.19
C LEU A 149 18.30 7.62 -14.72
N GLN A 150 19.38 7.34 -13.98
CA GLN A 150 20.31 8.36 -13.50
C GLN A 150 20.95 9.12 -14.67
N ASP A 151 21.30 8.41 -15.75
CA ASP A 151 21.84 9.02 -16.97
C ASP A 151 20.80 9.87 -17.71
N ILE A 152 19.51 9.48 -17.68
CA ILE A 152 18.42 10.20 -18.36
C ILE A 152 18.02 11.45 -17.59
N ASN A 153 17.87 11.34 -16.27
CA ASN A 153 17.41 12.41 -15.40
C ASN A 153 17.97 12.20 -13.98
N PRO A 154 19.10 12.80 -13.60
CA PRO A 154 19.70 12.55 -12.29
C PRO A 154 18.83 13.12 -11.16
N VAL A 155 18.42 12.25 -10.24
CA VAL A 155 17.70 12.62 -9.01
C VAL A 155 18.51 12.05 -7.85
N GLY A 156 18.86 12.88 -6.86
CA GLY A 156 19.79 12.48 -5.78
C GLY A 156 19.38 11.21 -5.03
N VAL A 157 18.07 10.96 -4.90
CA VAL A 157 17.53 9.74 -4.26
C VAL A 157 17.98 8.45 -4.98
N ARG A 158 18.20 8.47 -6.29
CA ARG A 158 18.63 7.27 -7.02
C ARG A 158 20.08 6.88 -6.75
N GLU A 159 20.93 7.83 -6.40
CA GLU A 159 22.31 7.54 -5.97
C GLU A 159 22.31 6.70 -4.68
N GLU A 160 21.38 7.00 -3.77
CA GLU A 160 21.21 6.25 -2.53
C GLU A 160 20.69 4.83 -2.81
N MET A 161 19.68 4.67 -3.66
CA MET A 161 19.18 3.35 -4.07
C MET A 161 20.26 2.50 -4.74
N ILE A 162 21.09 3.11 -5.60
CA ILE A 162 22.24 2.44 -6.24
C ILE A 162 23.22 1.95 -5.17
N ALA A 163 23.60 2.81 -4.23
CA ALA A 163 24.53 2.45 -3.17
C ALA A 163 24.02 1.29 -2.30
N VAL A 164 22.71 1.26 -2.01
CA VAL A 164 22.09 0.13 -1.30
C VAL A 164 22.23 -1.16 -2.09
N MET A 165 21.90 -1.17 -3.38
CA MET A 165 21.99 -2.37 -4.22
C MET A 165 23.43 -2.86 -4.42
N GLU A 166 24.39 -1.94 -4.61
CA GLU A 166 25.81 -2.28 -4.71
C GLU A 166 26.36 -2.96 -3.45
N ALA A 167 25.78 -2.67 -2.28
CA ALA A 167 26.16 -3.29 -1.02
C ALA A 167 25.56 -4.70 -0.82
N LEU A 168 24.65 -5.13 -1.71
CA LEU A 168 24.00 -6.45 -1.66
C LEU A 168 24.65 -7.50 -2.58
N ASP A 169 25.52 -7.09 -3.50
CA ASP A 169 26.35 -7.95 -4.38
C ASP A 169 27.58 -8.54 -3.66
#